data_AF-A0A4P7AIE2-F1
#
_entry.id   AF-A0A4P7AIE2-F1
#
_cell.length_a   1.000
_cell.length_b   1.000
_cell.length_c   1.000
_cell.angle_alpha   90.00
_cell.angle_beta   90.00
_cell.angle_gamma   90.00
#
_symmetry.space_group_name_H-M   'P 1'
#
loop_
_entity.id
_entity.type
_entity.pdbx_description
1 polymer ?
#
loop_
_entity_poly.entity_id
_entity_poly.type
_entity_poly.pdbx_seq_one_letter_code
_entity_poly.pdbx_strand_id
1 'polypeptide(L)'
;MILANKGMYLETIINNCLEFWISLGLLVQKMPVNNKLISIENNIIKAKLDKNQFCDYNGIYKGFYLEFEAKETSKNYFDLNNLKKNQVDKLDLIMKLKGLTFILIYFHMYDKYFCLNYSYIKKFRKKKIEYDWFINNCYELQRKNLVLDLISYLNHLISYI
;
A
#
# COMPACT_ATOMS: atom_id res chain seq x y z
N MET A 1 1.78 -28.80 -1.71
CA MET A 1 2.10 -27.98 -0.52
C MET A 1 2.26 -26.51 -0.91
N ILE A 2 1.19 -25.83 -1.35
CA ILE A 2 1.21 -24.43 -1.83
C ILE A 2 0.04 -23.68 -1.16
N LEU A 3 0.16 -23.41 0.13
CA LEU A 3 -0.82 -22.62 0.89
C LEU A 3 -0.16 -21.43 1.63
N ALA A 4 1.16 -21.22 1.50
CA ALA A 4 1.93 -20.29 2.34
C ALA A 4 2.08 -18.85 1.78
N ASN A 5 1.70 -18.58 0.52
CA ASN A 5 2.01 -17.30 -0.15
C ASN A 5 0.76 -16.44 -0.51
N LYS A 6 -0.39 -16.65 0.13
CA LYS A 6 -1.56 -15.78 -0.08
C LYS A 6 -1.28 -14.43 0.58
N GLY A 7 -1.11 -13.35 -0.20
CA GLY A 7 -0.90 -12.00 0.31
C GLY A 7 0.43 -11.32 -0.03
N MET A 8 1.42 -12.05 -0.56
CA MET A 8 2.78 -11.53 -0.77
C MET A 8 3.12 -11.18 -2.22
N TYR A 9 2.24 -11.44 -3.18
CA TYR A 9 2.56 -11.21 -4.59
C TYR A 9 2.78 -9.73 -4.85
N LEU A 10 1.81 -8.88 -4.47
CA LEU A 10 1.97 -7.43 -4.62
C LEU A 10 3.17 -6.90 -3.82
N GLU A 11 3.41 -7.42 -2.62
CA GLU A 11 4.57 -7.05 -1.81
C GLU A 11 5.89 -7.33 -2.55
N THR A 12 6.02 -8.51 -3.15
CA THR A 12 7.21 -8.91 -3.91
C THR A 12 7.42 -7.97 -5.11
N ILE A 13 6.35 -7.64 -5.82
CA ILE A 13 6.41 -6.70 -6.95
C ILE A 13 6.87 -5.32 -6.49
N ILE A 14 6.30 -4.77 -5.41
CA ILE A 14 6.70 -3.46 -4.88
C ILE A 14 8.16 -3.48 -4.42
N ASN A 15 8.58 -4.52 -3.70
CA ASN A 15 9.96 -4.66 -3.21
C ASN A 15 10.97 -4.65 -4.36
N ASN A 16 10.65 -5.33 -5.47
CA ASN A 16 11.49 -5.34 -6.67
C ASN A 16 11.56 -3.97 -7.37
N CYS A 17 10.63 -3.05 -7.09
CA CYS A 17 10.63 -1.71 -7.65
C CYS A 17 11.46 -0.71 -6.83
N LEU A 18 11.77 -1.00 -5.55
CA LEU A 18 12.29 0.00 -4.61
C LEU A 18 13.63 0.60 -5.07
N GLU A 19 14.60 -0.22 -5.46
CA GLU A 19 15.92 0.25 -5.94
C GLU A 19 15.79 1.11 -7.20
N PHE A 20 14.91 0.70 -8.12
CA PHE A 20 14.66 1.46 -9.34
C PHE A 20 13.98 2.80 -9.05
N TRP A 21 12.97 2.83 -8.17
CA TRP A 21 12.34 4.07 -7.74
C TRP A 21 13.32 5.03 -7.08
N ILE A 22 14.26 4.53 -6.28
CA ILE A 22 15.34 5.34 -5.69
C ILE A 22 16.17 6.00 -6.78
N SER A 23 16.53 5.26 -7.84
CA SER A 23 17.29 5.81 -8.98
C SER A 23 16.56 6.95 -9.71
N LEU A 24 15.24 7.02 -9.57
CA LEU A 24 14.37 8.08 -10.11
C LEU A 24 14.01 9.17 -9.09
N GLY A 25 14.63 9.16 -7.91
CA GLY A 25 14.41 10.14 -6.85
C GLY A 25 13.16 9.89 -5.98
N LEU A 26 12.54 8.72 -6.09
CA LEU A 26 11.46 8.25 -5.21
C LEU A 26 12.05 7.31 -4.15
N LEU A 27 12.20 7.81 -2.93
CA LEU A 27 12.64 6.99 -1.80
C LEU A 27 11.42 6.36 -1.13
N VAL A 28 11.28 5.04 -1.21
CA VAL A 28 10.24 4.27 -0.52
C VAL A 28 10.89 3.13 0.26
N GLN A 29 10.37 2.86 1.46
CA GLN A 29 10.82 1.76 2.31
C GLN A 29 9.64 0.93 2.78
N LYS A 30 9.83 -0.40 2.84
CA LYS A 30 8.90 -1.30 3.50
C LYS A 30 9.05 -1.19 5.01
N MET A 31 7.94 -1.00 5.72
CA MET A 31 7.93 -0.94 7.17
C MET A 31 8.00 -2.34 7.79
N PRO A 32 8.87 -2.54 8.80
CA PRO A 32 8.96 -3.81 9.50
C PRO A 32 7.68 -4.08 10.29
N VAL A 33 7.38 -5.36 10.49
CA VAL A 33 6.29 -5.76 11.39
C VAL A 33 6.66 -5.37 12.82
N ASN A 34 5.81 -4.60 13.48
CA ASN A 34 6.05 -4.18 14.85
C ASN A 34 5.91 -5.37 15.80
N ASN A 35 6.94 -5.62 16.60
CA ASN A 35 6.95 -6.69 17.58
C ASN A 35 7.63 -6.25 18.88
N LYS A 36 7.24 -6.87 19.98
CA LYS A 36 7.86 -6.70 21.28
C LYS A 36 8.54 -8.01 21.67
N LEU A 37 9.86 -7.97 21.83
CA LEU A 37 10.63 -9.11 22.32
C LEU A 37 10.15 -9.49 23.73
N ILE A 38 9.81 -10.76 23.92
CA ILE A 38 9.42 -11.33 25.21
C ILE A 38 10.63 -12.00 25.86
N SER A 39 11.31 -12.89 25.13
CA SER A 39 12.51 -13.58 25.61
C SER A 39 13.37 -14.13 24.47
N ILE A 40 14.63 -14.43 24.79
CA ILE A 40 15.58 -15.15 23.94
C ILE A 40 16.10 -16.33 24.74
N GLU A 41 15.84 -17.55 24.29
CA GLU A 41 16.30 -18.80 24.91
C GLU A 41 16.90 -19.68 23.82
N ASN A 42 18.16 -20.10 23.96
CA ASN A 42 18.82 -21.00 23.00
C ASN A 42 18.69 -20.54 21.52
N ASN A 43 18.91 -19.24 21.24
CA ASN A 43 18.74 -18.61 19.93
C ASN A 43 17.30 -18.61 19.36
N ILE A 44 16.30 -18.95 20.16
CA ILE A 44 14.87 -18.84 19.80
C ILE A 44 14.33 -17.52 20.34
N ILE A 45 13.82 -16.68 19.44
CA ILE A 45 13.18 -15.40 19.77
C ILE A 45 11.68 -15.64 19.97
N LYS A 46 11.18 -15.36 21.18
CA LYS A 46 9.74 -15.25 21.46
C LYS A 46 9.37 -13.78 21.42
N ALA A 47 8.48 -13.39 20.51
CA ALA A 47 8.01 -12.01 20.39
C ALA A 47 6.49 -11.95 20.33
N LYS A 48 5.90 -10.91 20.92
CA LYS A 48 4.48 -10.58 20.77
C LYS A 48 4.34 -9.60 19.61
N LEU A 49 3.48 -9.91 18.65
CA LEU A 49 3.12 -8.94 17.62
C LEU A 49 2.38 -7.76 18.27
N ASP A 50 2.81 -6.55 17.92
CA ASP A 50 2.21 -5.32 18.42
C ASP A 50 1.50 -4.58 17.28
N LYS A 51 0.76 -3.53 17.62
CA LYS A 51 0.05 -2.69 16.65
C LYS A 51 1.07 -1.93 15.80
N ASN A 52 1.01 -2.10 14.49
CA ASN A 52 1.84 -1.30 13.57
C ASN A 52 1.49 0.19 13.67
N GLN A 53 2.53 1.02 13.73
CA GLN A 53 2.44 2.48 13.78
C GLN A 53 2.38 3.13 12.38
N PHE A 54 2.78 2.36 11.37
CA PHE A 54 2.85 2.76 9.96
C PHE A 54 2.01 1.81 9.10
N CYS A 55 1.68 2.26 7.90
CA CYS A 55 1.28 1.39 6.80
C CYS A 55 2.48 0.57 6.29
N ASP A 56 2.22 -0.34 5.35
CA ASP A 56 3.25 -1.23 4.81
C ASP A 56 4.44 -0.49 4.18
N TYR A 57 4.23 0.69 3.59
CA TYR A 57 5.27 1.47 2.92
C TYR A 57 5.17 2.95 3.24
N ASN A 58 6.32 3.61 3.42
CA ASN A 58 6.43 5.06 3.50
C ASN A 58 7.63 5.57 2.70
N GLY A 59 7.69 6.88 2.50
CA GLY A 59 8.71 7.47 1.65
C GLY A 59 8.66 8.97 1.51
N ILE A 60 9.53 9.48 0.64
CA ILE A 60 9.59 10.87 0.24
C ILE A 60 9.82 10.98 -1.27
N TYR A 61 9.13 11.95 -1.89
CA TYR A 61 9.29 12.26 -3.30
C TYR A 61 9.04 13.74 -3.54
N LYS A 62 9.99 14.43 -4.20
CA LYS A 62 9.92 15.87 -4.47
C LYS A 62 9.58 16.72 -3.23
N GLY A 63 10.08 16.33 -2.06
CA GLY A 63 9.81 17.02 -0.78
C GLY A 63 8.49 16.65 -0.12
N PHE A 64 7.63 15.85 -0.76
CA PHE A 64 6.38 15.36 -0.18
C PHE A 64 6.59 14.03 0.54
N TYR A 65 6.21 13.97 1.81
CA TYR A 65 6.08 12.71 2.53
C TYR A 65 4.92 11.89 1.94
N LEU A 66 5.14 10.59 1.76
CA LEU A 66 4.12 9.66 1.31
C LEU A 66 4.06 8.40 2.19
N GLU A 67 2.86 7.87 2.36
CA GLU A 67 2.64 6.61 3.07
C GLU A 67 1.43 5.89 2.46
N PHE A 68 1.57 4.60 2.18
CA PHE A 68 0.54 3.81 1.54
C PHE A 68 0.49 2.38 2.04
N GLU A 69 -0.70 1.80 1.92
CA GLU A 69 -0.96 0.40 2.24
C GLU A 69 -0.99 -0.43 0.96
N ALA A 70 -0.47 -1.66 0.99
CA ALA A 70 -0.55 -2.59 -0.13
C ALA A 70 -1.60 -3.68 0.18
N LYS A 71 -2.54 -3.88 -0.75
CA LYS A 71 -3.56 -4.94 -0.62
C LYS A 71 -3.75 -5.67 -1.93
N GLU A 72 -4.20 -6.90 -1.83
CA GLU A 72 -4.57 -7.70 -2.99
C GLU A 72 -5.91 -8.39 -2.76
N THR A 73 -6.64 -8.64 -3.85
CA THR A 73 -7.93 -9.32 -3.83
C THR A 73 -8.04 -10.29 -4.99
N SER A 74 -8.53 -11.49 -4.71
CA SER A 74 -8.88 -12.49 -5.73
C SER A 74 -10.36 -12.43 -6.13
N LYS A 75 -11.06 -11.38 -5.72
CA LYS A 75 -12.48 -11.16 -5.99
C LYS A 75 -12.64 -10.04 -7.02
N ASN A 76 -13.82 -9.94 -7.60
CA ASN A 76 -14.21 -8.83 -8.47
C ASN A 76 -14.53 -7.52 -7.69
N TYR A 77 -14.22 -7.48 -6.39
CA TYR A 77 -14.36 -6.30 -5.54
C TYR A 77 -13.21 -6.23 -4.53
N PHE A 78 -12.97 -5.03 -4.03
CA PHE A 78 -12.15 -4.79 -2.84
C PHE A 78 -13.06 -4.58 -1.63
N ASP A 79 -12.76 -5.27 -0.51
CA ASP A 79 -13.47 -5.09 0.76
C ASP A 79 -12.69 -4.13 1.66
N LEU A 80 -13.25 -2.95 1.93
CA LEU A 80 -12.65 -1.95 2.82
C LEU A 80 -12.41 -2.48 4.23
N ASN A 81 -13.09 -3.55 4.66
CA ASN A 81 -12.81 -4.18 5.96
C ASN A 81 -11.42 -4.84 6.01
N ASN A 82 -10.75 -5.03 4.87
CA ASN A 82 -9.37 -5.50 4.82
C ASN A 82 -8.36 -4.45 5.30
N LEU A 83 -8.80 -3.19 5.49
CA LEU A 83 -7.99 -2.11 6.06
C LEU A 83 -8.22 -2.07 7.57
N LYS A 84 -7.15 -2.23 8.33
CA LYS A 84 -7.22 -2.14 9.78
C LYS A 84 -7.44 -0.68 10.19
N LYS A 85 -8.18 -0.47 11.28
CA LYS A 85 -8.52 0.89 11.78
C LYS A 85 -7.28 1.77 11.94
N ASN A 86 -6.17 1.23 12.44
CA ASN A 86 -4.92 1.97 12.62
C ASN A 86 -4.28 2.45 11.31
N GLN A 87 -4.39 1.66 10.23
CA GLN A 87 -3.93 2.06 8.91
C GLN A 87 -4.79 3.21 8.39
N VAL A 88 -6.11 3.12 8.56
CA VAL A 88 -7.04 4.19 8.17
C VAL A 88 -6.78 5.48 8.97
N ASP A 89 -6.58 5.38 10.28
CA ASP A 89 -6.29 6.54 11.15
C ASP A 89 -4.95 7.20 10.77
N LYS A 90 -3.94 6.39 10.42
CA LYS A 90 -2.61 6.87 10.00
C LYS A 90 -2.68 7.62 8.67
N LEU A 91 -3.32 7.03 7.66
CA LEU A 91 -3.50 7.66 6.34
C LEU A 91 -4.34 8.95 6.45
N ASP A 92 -5.31 8.99 7.36
CA ASP A 92 -6.09 10.22 7.64
C ASP A 92 -5.22 11.35 8.17
N LEU A 93 -4.40 11.06 9.18
CA LEU A 93 -3.52 12.03 9.81
C LEU A 93 -2.56 12.63 8.79
N ILE A 94 -1.91 11.79 7.98
CA ILE A 94 -0.93 12.23 6.99
C ILE A 94 -1.60 13.06 5.90
N MET A 95 -2.78 12.67 5.43
CA MET A 95 -3.54 13.46 4.46
C MET A 95 -3.87 14.85 5.02
N LYS A 96 -4.28 14.94 6.30
CA LYS A 96 -4.53 16.23 6.97
C LYS A 96 -3.29 17.11 7.07
N LEU A 97 -2.11 16.50 7.12
CA LEU A 97 -0.80 17.17 7.10
C LEU A 97 -0.25 17.38 5.68
N LYS A 98 -1.10 17.24 4.64
CA LYS A 98 -0.75 17.41 3.22
C LYS A 98 0.28 16.40 2.68
N GLY A 99 0.46 15.25 3.34
CA GLY A 99 1.21 14.13 2.79
C GLY A 99 0.39 13.33 1.76
N LEU A 100 1.09 12.58 0.90
CA LEU A 100 0.46 11.76 -0.13
C LEU A 100 0.04 10.41 0.45
N THR A 101 -1.26 10.11 0.43
CA THR A 101 -1.79 8.86 0.99
C THR A 101 -2.74 8.14 0.04
N PHE A 102 -2.53 6.83 -0.09
CA PHE A 102 -3.29 5.98 -0.98
C PHE A 102 -3.22 4.51 -0.54
N ILE A 103 -3.99 3.67 -1.21
CA ILE A 103 -3.87 2.22 -1.13
C ILE A 103 -3.52 1.72 -2.52
N LEU A 104 -2.45 0.94 -2.63
CA LEU A 104 -2.11 0.22 -3.84
C LEU A 104 -2.80 -1.15 -3.78
N ILE A 105 -3.72 -1.39 -4.71
CA ILE A 105 -4.56 -2.59 -4.73
C ILE A 105 -4.27 -3.40 -5.99
N TYR A 106 -3.97 -4.68 -5.83
CA TYR A 106 -3.84 -5.63 -6.94
C TYR A 106 -5.07 -6.54 -7.03
N PHE A 107 -5.70 -6.57 -8.21
CA PHE A 107 -6.80 -7.48 -8.51
C PHE A 107 -6.28 -8.69 -9.31
N HIS A 108 -6.16 -9.84 -8.65
CA HIS A 108 -5.63 -11.07 -9.25
C HIS A 108 -6.45 -11.54 -10.45
N MET A 109 -7.78 -11.36 -10.42
CA MET A 109 -8.68 -11.80 -11.51
C MET A 109 -8.44 -11.06 -12.82
N TYR A 110 -7.91 -9.84 -12.74
CA TYR A 110 -7.77 -8.95 -13.89
C TYR A 110 -6.31 -8.59 -14.20
N ASP A 111 -5.36 -9.12 -13.41
CA ASP A 111 -3.92 -8.78 -13.44
C ASP A 111 -3.68 -7.25 -13.51
N LYS A 112 -4.36 -6.50 -12.62
CA LYS A 112 -4.37 -5.04 -12.65
C LYS A 112 -4.11 -4.42 -11.29
N TYR A 113 -3.42 -3.28 -11.33
CA TYR A 113 -2.96 -2.53 -10.16
C TYR A 113 -3.64 -1.17 -10.14
N PHE A 114 -4.22 -0.78 -9.02
CA PHE A 114 -4.89 0.52 -8.85
C PHE A 114 -4.36 1.25 -7.64
N CYS A 115 -4.16 2.55 -7.79
CA CYS A 115 -3.96 3.46 -6.68
C CYS A 115 -5.28 4.14 -6.32
N LEU A 116 -5.82 3.78 -5.16
CA LEU A 116 -6.97 4.42 -4.55
C LEU A 116 -6.50 5.54 -3.62
N ASN A 117 -6.68 6.80 -4.03
CA ASN A 117 -6.38 7.93 -3.16
C ASN A 117 -7.23 7.85 -1.87
N TYR A 118 -6.61 8.06 -0.70
CA TYR A 118 -7.27 7.92 0.59
C TYR A 118 -8.51 8.83 0.75
N SER A 119 -8.54 9.98 0.09
CA SER A 119 -9.68 10.92 0.13
C SER A 119 -11.00 10.31 -0.35
N TYR A 120 -10.98 9.29 -1.20
CA TYR A 120 -12.18 8.55 -1.60
C TYR A 120 -12.70 7.63 -0.50
N ILE A 121 -11.83 7.10 0.36
CA ILE A 121 -12.20 6.10 1.36
C ILE A 121 -13.27 6.64 2.30
N LYS A 122 -13.16 7.91 2.68
CA LYS A 122 -14.13 8.60 3.55
C LYS A 122 -15.52 8.75 2.94
N LYS A 123 -15.63 8.70 1.62
CA LYS A 123 -16.89 8.92 0.88
C LYS A 123 -17.70 7.64 0.71
N PHE A 124 -17.09 6.46 0.91
CA PHE A 124 -17.78 5.19 0.72
C PHE A 124 -18.76 4.88 1.84
N ARG A 125 -20.03 4.69 1.46
CA ARG A 125 -21.08 4.16 2.35
C ARG A 125 -21.09 2.63 2.38
N LYS A 126 -20.76 1.98 1.25
CA LYS A 126 -20.63 0.52 1.13
C LYS A 126 -19.19 0.10 1.38
N LYS A 127 -18.99 -1.06 2.00
CA LYS A 127 -17.65 -1.61 2.30
C LYS A 127 -17.03 -2.35 1.12
N LYS A 128 -17.85 -2.97 0.27
CA LYS A 128 -17.40 -3.63 -0.96
C LYS A 128 -17.45 -2.64 -2.12
N ILE A 129 -16.33 -2.47 -2.79
CA ILE A 129 -16.15 -1.61 -3.95
C ILE A 129 -15.88 -2.51 -5.14
N GLU A 130 -16.80 -2.53 -6.11
CA GLU A 130 -16.69 -3.36 -7.32
C GLU A 130 -15.56 -2.89 -8.22
N TYR A 131 -14.96 -3.83 -8.96
CA TYR A 131 -13.86 -3.59 -9.89
C TYR A 131 -14.14 -2.48 -10.91
N ASP A 132 -15.36 -2.42 -11.47
CA ASP A 132 -15.75 -1.38 -12.43
C ASP A 132 -15.65 0.04 -11.85
N TRP A 133 -15.84 0.19 -10.54
CA TRP A 133 -15.64 1.47 -9.89
C TRP A 133 -14.16 1.88 -9.93
N PHE A 134 -13.22 0.93 -9.74
CA PHE A 134 -11.78 1.21 -9.81
C PHE A 134 -11.36 1.67 -11.21
N ILE A 135 -11.86 1.02 -12.27
CA ILE A 135 -11.57 1.42 -13.65
C ILE A 135 -11.93 2.89 -13.90
N ASN A 136 -13.08 3.32 -13.38
CA ASN A 136 -13.63 4.63 -13.67
C ASN A 136 -13.15 5.74 -12.71
N ASN A 137 -12.62 5.39 -11.54
CA ASN A 137 -12.36 6.36 -10.47
C ASN A 137 -10.95 6.29 -9.86
N CYS A 138 -10.16 5.26 -10.16
CA CYS A 138 -8.81 5.11 -9.65
C CYS A 138 -7.78 5.25 -10.77
N TYR A 139 -6.55 5.56 -10.37
CA TYR A 139 -5.42 5.55 -11.28
C TYR A 139 -4.93 4.10 -11.46
N GLU A 140 -5.02 3.57 -12.67
CA GLU A 140 -4.45 2.25 -13.02
C GLU A 140 -2.93 2.39 -13.21
N LEU A 141 -2.14 1.65 -12.42
CA LEU A 141 -0.70 1.60 -12.61
C LEU A 141 -0.34 0.63 -13.74
N GLN A 142 0.51 1.11 -14.64
CA GLN A 142 1.11 0.29 -15.68
C GLN A 142 2.43 -0.29 -15.19
N ARG A 143 2.76 -1.51 -15.65
CA ARG A 143 4.06 -2.14 -15.40
C ARG A 143 4.92 -2.07 -16.64
N LYS A 144 6.12 -1.48 -16.54
CA LYS A 144 7.13 -1.44 -17.61
C LYS A 144 8.40 -2.09 -17.12
N ASN A 145 8.93 -3.06 -17.87
CA ASN A 145 10.15 -3.81 -17.51
C ASN A 145 10.12 -4.33 -16.06
N LEU A 146 8.99 -4.93 -15.65
CA LEU A 146 8.74 -5.44 -14.29
C LEU A 146 8.61 -4.38 -13.18
N VAL A 147 8.71 -3.09 -13.51
CA VAL A 147 8.56 -1.99 -12.56
C VAL A 147 7.16 -1.37 -12.65
N LEU A 148 6.52 -1.15 -11.50
CA LEU A 148 5.29 -0.36 -11.40
C LEU A 148 5.58 1.13 -11.54
N ASP A 149 4.89 1.82 -12.46
CA ASP A 149 5.06 3.27 -12.67
C ASP A 149 4.31 4.10 -11.62
N LEU A 150 4.78 4.05 -10.37
CA LEU A 150 4.20 4.82 -9.28
C LEU A 150 4.47 6.33 -9.40
N ILE A 151 5.55 6.73 -10.08
CA ILE A 151 5.95 8.13 -10.24
C ILE A 151 4.90 8.93 -11.01
N SER A 152 4.35 8.37 -12.08
CA SER A 152 3.28 9.02 -12.84
C SER A 152 2.06 9.33 -11.97
N TYR A 153 1.68 8.39 -11.09
CA TYR A 153 0.61 8.60 -10.12
C TYR A 153 0.97 9.67 -9.06
N LEU A 154 2.18 9.64 -8.51
CA LEU A 154 2.60 10.64 -7.51
C LEU A 154 2.65 12.05 -8.08
N ASN A 155 3.14 12.22 -9.32
CA ASN A 155 3.10 13.50 -10.01
C ASN A 155 1.65 13.98 -10.21
N HIS A 156 0.73 13.08 -10.56
CA HIS A 156 -0.69 13.40 -10.65
C HIS A 156 -1.25 13.88 -9.31
N LEU A 157 -0.94 13.21 -8.19
CA LEU A 157 -1.37 13.66 -6.86
C LEU A 157 -0.83 15.04 -6.47
N ILE A 158 0.46 15.27 -6.71
CA ILE A 158 1.12 16.55 -6.39
C ILE A 158 0.50 17.70 -7.18
N SER A 159 0.03 17.47 -8.41
CA SER A 159 -0.60 18.52 -9.24
C SER A 159 -1.89 19.13 -8.66
N TYR A 160 -2.48 18.51 -7.64
CA TYR A 160 -3.69 18.99 -6.95
C TYR A 160 -3.41 19.66 -5.60
N ILE A 161 -2.14 19.76 -5.17
CA ILE A 161 -1.73 20.38 -3.89
C ILE A 161 -1.21 21.79 -4.15
#